data_AF-A0A410M9V0-F1
#
_entry.id   AF-A0A410M9V0-F1
#
_cell.length_a   1.000
_cell.length_b   1.000
_cell.length_c   1.000
_cell.angle_alpha   90.00
_cell.angle_beta   90.00
_cell.angle_gamma   90.00
#
_symmetry.space_group_name_H-M   'P 1'
#
loop_
_entity.id
_entity.type
_entity.pdbx_description
1 polymer ?
#
loop_
_entity_poly.entity_id
_entity_poly.type
_entity_poly.pdbx_seq_one_letter_code
_entity_poly.pdbx_strand_id
1 'polypeptide(L)'
;MMYDNILTYTNHRSSPLPNGKWLMSQRWESLLFMHFSIPENSLQEFIPEELELDCYQGEAWVTIYSLLKYPICISVLVHHFPIYKITWN
;
A
#
# COMPACT_ATOMS: atom_id res chain seq x y z
N MET A 1 21.22 13.23 2.90
CA MET A 1 21.26 11.76 2.67
C MET A 1 21.20 11.50 1.16
N MET A 2 21.50 10.28 0.69
CA MET A 2 21.65 9.93 -0.74
C MET A 2 20.44 10.25 -1.65
N TYR A 3 19.31 10.68 -1.08
CA TYR A 3 18.04 10.92 -1.79
C TYR A 3 17.44 12.31 -1.53
N ASP A 4 18.18 13.31 -1.05
CA ASP A 4 17.56 14.62 -0.74
C ASP A 4 16.97 15.31 -2.00
N ASN A 5 17.49 14.99 -3.18
CA ASN A 5 17.01 15.51 -4.46
C ASN A 5 15.61 15.02 -4.88
N ILE A 6 15.12 13.89 -4.37
CA ILE A 6 13.75 13.45 -4.70
C ILE A 6 12.70 14.33 -4.05
N LEU A 7 13.04 15.01 -2.94
CA LEU A 7 12.14 15.90 -2.22
C LEU A 7 12.00 17.26 -2.91
N THR A 8 12.89 17.61 -3.84
CA THR A 8 12.83 18.88 -4.56
C THR A 8 11.91 18.82 -5.79
N TYR A 9 11.55 17.63 -6.27
CA TYR A 9 10.65 17.44 -7.40
C TYR A 9 9.20 17.34 -6.90
N THR A 10 8.50 18.48 -6.80
CA THR A 10 7.15 18.53 -6.20
C THR A 10 6.02 18.88 -7.17
N ASN A 11 6.31 19.10 -8.45
CA ASN A 11 5.31 19.57 -9.43
C ASN A 11 4.12 18.60 -9.62
N HIS A 12 4.32 17.31 -9.37
CA HIS A 12 3.29 16.26 -9.49
C HIS A 12 2.40 16.16 -8.24
N ARG A 13 2.63 16.98 -7.21
CA ARG A 13 1.87 16.93 -5.96
C ARG A 13 0.82 18.02 -5.95
N SER A 14 -0.42 17.64 -5.66
CA SER A 14 -1.52 18.58 -5.37
C SER A 14 -1.47 19.16 -3.95
N SER A 15 -0.56 18.66 -3.10
CA SER A 15 -0.43 19.04 -1.69
C SER A 15 1.04 19.26 -1.29
N PRO A 16 1.32 20.18 -0.35
CA PRO A 16 2.68 20.44 0.10
C PRO A 16 3.30 19.23 0.81
N LEU A 17 4.63 19.22 0.92
CA LEU A 17 5.33 18.21 1.73
C LEU A 17 4.99 18.41 3.22
N PRO A 18 4.81 17.32 3.99
CA PRO A 18 4.56 17.42 5.42
C PRO A 18 5.76 18.00 6.16
N ASN A 19 5.51 18.78 7.20
CA ASN A 19 6.54 19.29 8.09
C ASN A 19 7.05 18.16 8.99
N GLY A 20 8.30 17.74 8.83
CA GLY A 20 8.89 16.70 9.68
C GLY A 20 10.13 16.05 9.08
N LYS A 21 10.77 15.18 9.86
CA LYS A 21 11.86 14.34 9.38
C LYS A 21 11.29 13.10 8.70
N TRP A 22 11.78 12.78 7.52
CA TRP A 22 11.45 11.52 6.84
C TRP A 22 11.97 10.34 7.65
N LEU A 23 11.07 9.42 8.02
CA LEU A 23 11.40 8.24 8.81
C LEU A 23 11.91 7.07 7.94
N MET A 24 11.42 6.97 6.71
CA MET A 24 11.74 5.87 5.80
C MET A 24 11.74 6.35 4.35
N SER A 25 12.60 5.75 3.53
CA SER A 25 12.58 5.84 2.07
C SER A 25 12.52 4.45 1.47
N GLN A 26 11.72 4.26 0.43
CA GLN A 26 11.61 2.99 -0.28
C GLN A 26 11.94 3.17 -1.76
N ARG A 27 12.79 2.29 -2.29
CA ARG A 27 13.07 2.17 -3.73
C ARG A 27 12.24 1.02 -4.29
N TRP A 28 11.52 1.32 -5.35
CA TRP A 28 10.58 0.44 -6.04
C TRP A 28 11.28 -0.05 -7.30
N GLU A 29 11.88 -1.23 -7.24
CA GLU A 29 12.62 -1.84 -8.35
C GLU A 29 12.37 -3.36 -8.30
N SER A 30 12.04 -3.94 -9.44
CA SER A 30 11.69 -5.37 -9.56
C SER A 30 10.60 -5.82 -8.58
N LEU A 31 9.44 -5.18 -8.69
CA LEU A 31 8.30 -5.43 -7.79
C LEU A 31 7.37 -6.50 -8.35
N LEU A 32 6.90 -7.36 -7.45
CA LEU A 32 5.75 -8.21 -7.68
C LEU A 32 4.57 -7.64 -6.91
N PHE A 33 3.43 -7.45 -7.58
CA PHE A 33 2.15 -7.18 -6.94
C PHE A 33 1.20 -8.30 -7.32
N MET A 34 0.68 -9.01 -6.32
CA MET A 34 -0.36 -10.01 -6.53
C MET A 34 -1.53 -9.68 -5.62
N HIS A 35 -2.72 -9.58 -6.22
CA HIS A 35 -3.96 -9.30 -5.53
C HIS A 35 -4.86 -10.52 -5.67
N PHE A 36 -5.39 -11.00 -4.55
CA PHE A 36 -6.26 -12.17 -4.51
C PHE A 36 -7.54 -11.83 -3.75
N SER A 37 -8.68 -12.15 -4.37
CA SER A 37 -9.98 -12.21 -3.69
C SER A 37 -9.99 -13.45 -2.81
N ILE A 38 -10.39 -13.30 -1.55
CA ILE A 38 -10.57 -14.41 -0.63
C ILE A 38 -11.85 -14.23 0.19
N PRO A 39 -12.47 -15.33 0.61
CA PRO A 39 -13.65 -15.28 1.48
C PRO A 39 -13.35 -14.53 2.79
N GLU A 40 -14.21 -13.58 3.15
CA GLU A 40 -14.10 -12.76 4.37
C GLU A 40 -13.92 -13.60 5.64
N ASN A 41 -14.68 -14.68 5.76
CA ASN A 41 -14.64 -15.58 6.92
C ASN A 41 -13.25 -16.22 7.13
N SER A 42 -12.42 -16.29 6.10
CA SER A 42 -11.07 -16.86 6.19
C SER A 42 -10.05 -15.87 6.77
N LEU A 43 -10.38 -14.57 6.80
CA LEU A 43 -9.53 -13.53 7.37
C LEU A 43 -9.94 -13.11 8.78
N GLN A 44 -11.19 -13.33 9.16
CA GLN A 44 -11.77 -12.77 10.39
C GLN A 44 -10.97 -13.08 11.66
N GLU A 45 -10.37 -14.27 11.76
CA GLU A 45 -9.54 -14.67 12.91
C GLU A 45 -8.19 -13.95 13.00
N PHE A 46 -7.73 -13.35 11.90
CA PHE A 46 -6.44 -12.65 11.82
C PHE A 46 -6.59 -11.14 12.01
N ILE A 47 -7.82 -10.62 12.04
CA ILE A 47 -8.10 -9.20 12.23
C ILE A 47 -8.24 -8.92 13.73
N PRO A 48 -7.47 -7.96 14.30
CA PRO A 48 -7.67 -7.51 15.68
C PRO A 48 -9.11 -7.04 15.93
N GLU A 49 -9.62 -7.24 17.15
CA GLU A 49 -11.02 -6.90 17.50
C GLU A 49 -11.34 -5.41 17.29
N GLU A 50 -10.34 -4.53 17.33
CA GLU A 50 -10.49 -3.09 17.12
C GLU A 50 -10.58 -2.69 15.63
N LEU A 51 -10.46 -3.64 14.71
CA LEU A 51 -10.49 -3.40 13.27
C LEU A 51 -11.64 -4.18 12.60
N GLU A 52 -12.33 -3.52 11.68
CA GLU A 52 -13.35 -4.14 10.84
C GLU A 52 -12.77 -4.46 9.47
N LEU A 53 -13.14 -5.63 8.93
CA LEU A 53 -12.75 -6.02 7.58
C LEU A 53 -13.59 -5.23 6.56
N ASP A 54 -12.93 -4.57 5.61
CA ASP A 54 -13.60 -3.96 4.46
C ASP A 54 -13.61 -4.94 3.30
N CYS A 55 -14.80 -5.11 2.74
CA CYS A 55 -15.06 -6.03 1.64
C CYS A 55 -15.48 -5.22 0.41
N TYR A 56 -14.84 -5.51 -0.72
CA TYR A 56 -15.26 -4.98 -2.00
C TYR A 56 -16.08 -6.02 -2.76
N GLN A 57 -17.31 -5.67 -3.11
CA GLN A 57 -18.28 -6.57 -3.75
C GLN A 57 -18.54 -7.87 -2.95
N GLY A 58 -18.47 -7.79 -1.61
CA GLY A 58 -18.70 -8.93 -0.72
C GLY A 58 -17.50 -9.87 -0.56
N GLU A 59 -16.34 -9.51 -1.13
CA GLU A 59 -15.10 -10.27 -1.02
C GLU A 59 -14.02 -9.46 -0.32
N ALA A 60 -13.16 -10.15 0.43
CA ALA A 60 -11.97 -9.54 1.02
C ALA A 60 -10.78 -9.68 0.07
N TRP A 61 -9.82 -8.76 0.16
CA TRP A 61 -8.69 -8.71 -0.76
C TRP A 61 -7.36 -8.72 -0.02
N VAL A 62 -6.46 -9.60 -0.45
CA VAL A 62 -5.10 -9.68 0.06
C VAL A 62 -4.11 -9.28 -1.03
N THR A 63 -3.18 -8.41 -0.66
CA THR A 63 -2.11 -7.96 -1.55
C THR A 63 -0.76 -8.46 -1.04
N ILE A 64 -0.04 -9.16 -1.90
CA ILE A 64 1.33 -9.58 -1.65
C ILE A 64 2.25 -8.71 -2.49
N TYR A 65 3.23 -8.08 -1.84
CA TYR A 65 4.26 -7.34 -2.55
C TYR A 65 5.68 -7.57 -2.00
N SER A 66 6.65 -7.48 -2.90
CA SER A 66 8.07 -7.63 -2.57
C SER A 66 8.68 -6.28 -2.20
N LEU A 67 9.44 -6.24 -1.09
CA LEU A 67 10.29 -5.11 -0.73
C LEU A 67 11.75 -5.53 -0.81
N LEU A 68 12.58 -4.77 -1.52
CA LEU A 68 14.00 -5.04 -1.74
C LEU A 68 14.84 -5.24 -0.46
N LYS A 69 14.32 -4.88 0.73
CA LYS A 69 15.02 -5.03 2.01
C LYS A 69 14.51 -6.13 2.95
N TYR A 70 13.33 -6.70 2.71
CA TYR A 70 12.74 -7.71 3.61
C TYR A 70 12.06 -8.83 2.79
N PRO A 71 12.16 -10.11 3.20
CA PRO A 71 11.43 -11.18 2.54
C PRO A 71 9.93 -10.91 2.67
N ILE A 72 9.26 -10.71 1.53
CA ILE A 72 7.80 -10.68 1.29
C ILE A 72 6.96 -10.04 2.41
N CYS A 73 6.46 -8.82 2.17
CA CYS A 73 5.44 -8.23 3.02
C CYS A 73 4.05 -8.64 2.52
N ILE A 74 3.28 -9.32 3.36
CA ILE A 74 1.86 -9.53 3.15
C ILE A 74 1.14 -8.37 3.82
N SER A 75 0.37 -7.61 3.06
CA SER A 75 -0.52 -6.59 3.61
C SER A 75 -1.95 -6.95 3.25
N VAL A 76 -2.78 -7.12 4.28
CA VAL A 76 -4.22 -7.13 4.10
C VAL A 76 -4.62 -5.66 3.95
N LEU A 77 -4.78 -5.23 2.71
CA LEU A 77 -5.23 -3.88 2.41
C LEU A 77 -6.74 -3.95 2.20
N VAL A 78 -7.45 -3.35 3.14
CA VAL A 78 -8.83 -2.88 3.04
C VAL A 78 -8.91 -1.92 1.85
N HIS A 79 -9.28 -2.44 0.68
CA HIS A 79 -9.38 -1.67 -0.55
C HIS A 79 -10.79 -1.74 -1.11
N HIS A 80 -11.48 -0.59 -1.11
CA HIS A 80 -12.58 -0.33 -2.04
C HIS A 80 -12.01 -0.02 -3.44
N PHE A 81 -11.55 -1.04 -4.17
CA PHE A 81 -11.07 -0.86 -5.55
C PHE A 81 -12.27 -0.76 -6.51
N PRO A 82 -12.15 -0.05 -7.64
CA PRO A 82 -11.76 -0.80 -8.83
C PRO A 82 -10.42 -0.29 -9.31
N ILE A 83 -9.50 -1.21 -9.64
CA ILE A 83 -8.12 -0.92 -10.04
C ILE A 83 -8.12 -0.19 -11.39
N TYR A 84 -8.42 1.11 -11.36
CA TYR A 84 -8.15 2.09 -12.40
C TYR A 84 -8.16 3.50 -11.80
N LYS A 85 -7.02 3.87 -11.19
CA LYS A 85 -6.42 5.22 -11.28
C LYS A 85 -5.16 5.29 -10.42
N ILE A 86 -4.04 4.85 -10.98
CA ILE A 86 -2.82 5.64 -10.80
C ILE A 86 -2.91 6.74 -11.86
N THR A 87 -3.66 7.79 -11.58
CA THR A 87 -3.50 9.07 -12.27
C THR A 87 -2.87 10.03 -11.29
N TRP A 88 -1.57 10.27 -11.49
CA TRP A 88 -1.02 11.56 -11.16
C TRP A 88 -1.68 12.57 -12.10
N ASN A 89 -2.27 13.60 -11.54
CA ASN A 89 -2.39 14.87 -12.24
C ASN A 89 -1.18 15.70 -11.83
#